data_AF-A0A9D4HSJ4-F1
#
_entry.id   AF-A0A9D4HSJ4-F1
#
_cell.length_a   1.000
_cell.length_b   1.000
_cell.length_c   1.000
_cell.angle_alpha   90.00
_cell.angle_beta   90.00
_cell.angle_gamma   90.00
#
_symmetry.space_group_name_H-M   'P 1'
#
loop_
_entity.id
_entity.type
_entity.pdbx_description
1 polymer ?
#
loop_
_entity_poly.entity_id
_entity_poly.type
_entity_poly.pdbx_seq_one_letter_code
_entity_poly.pdbx_strand_id
1 'polypeptide(L)' 'MLVFVANEAYCITVQTPVGAISGLEETLTVDGRQYRMSKFLSIPFAESTAGENRFMKPIPKAPFSSPWRIIHHIMRLNRS' A
#
# COMPACT_ATOMS: atom_id res chain seq x y z
N MET A 1 -2.80 -32.65 -7.42
CA MET A 1 -1.84 -31.91 -6.58
C MET A 1 -1.91 -30.44 -7.00
N LEU A 2 -2.62 -29.60 -6.25
CA LEU A 2 -2.66 -28.15 -6.52
C LEU A 2 -1.42 -27.53 -5.87
N VAL A 3 -0.51 -27.00 -6.69
CA VAL A 3 0.69 -26.29 -6.23
C VAL A 3 0.28 -24.83 -6.01
N PHE A 4 0.23 -24.38 -4.76
CA PHE A 4 0.16 -22.95 -4.46
C PHE A 4 1.57 -22.38 -4.55
N VAL A 5 1.86 -21.63 -5.62
CA VAL A 5 3.11 -20.86 -5.72
C VAL A 5 3.01 -19.70 -4.74
N ALA A 6 3.84 -19.72 -3.70
CA ALA A 6 4.01 -18.57 -2.81
C ALA A 6 4.57 -17.41 -3.65
N ASN A 7 3.77 -16.37 -3.85
CA ASN A 7 4.20 -15.14 -4.51
C ASN A 7 5.18 -14.43 -3.58
N GLU A 8 6.44 -14.28 -3.98
CA GLU A 8 7.42 -13.44 -3.29
C GLU A 8 6.94 -11.99 -3.34
N ALA A 9 6.33 -11.51 -2.25
CA ALA A 9 5.92 -10.12 -2.16
C ALA A 9 7.14 -9.26 -1.83
N TYR A 10 7.66 -8.55 -2.83
CA TYR A 10 8.75 -7.60 -2.65
C TYR A 10 8.21 -6.27 -2.10
N CYS A 11 8.87 -5.71 -1.10
CA CYS A 11 8.53 -4.39 -0.56
C CYS A 11 9.23 -3.29 -1.37
N ILE A 12 8.46 -2.48 -2.09
CA ILE A 12 8.97 -1.34 -2.88
C ILE A 12 8.69 -0.03 -2.12
N THR A 13 9.58 0.95 -2.21
CA THR A 13 9.37 2.29 -1.62
C THR A 13 9.52 3.39 -2.67
N VAL A 14 8.61 4.35 -2.66
CA VAL A 14 8.60 5.52 -3.55
C VAL A 14 8.55 6.82 -2.74
N GLN A 15 9.07 7.90 -3.30
CA GLN A 15 9.02 9.23 -2.69
C GLN A 15 7.86 10.05 -3.24
N THR A 16 7.18 10.77 -2.36
CA THR A 16 6.11 11.73 -2.72
C THR A 16 6.39 13.09 -2.05
N PRO A 17 5.71 14.18 -2.47
CA PRO A 17 5.89 15.49 -1.84
C PRO A 17 5.63 15.52 -0.33
N VAL A 18 4.84 14.57 0.18
CA VAL A 18 4.47 14.46 1.59
C VAL A 18 5.17 13.28 2.28
N GLY A 19 6.21 12.69 1.68
CA GLY A 19 7.03 11.65 2.30
C GLY A 19 7.05 10.32 1.54
N ALA A 20 7.77 9.36 2.11
CA ALA A 20 7.96 8.05 1.52
C ALA A 20 6.73 7.14 1.70
N ILE A 21 6.47 6.26 0.73
CA ILE A 21 5.40 5.27 0.77
C ILE A 21 5.97 3.91 0.41
N SER A 22 5.69 2.90 1.23
CA SER A 22 6.04 1.51 0.93
C SER A 22 4.82 0.77 0.41
N GLY A 23 4.98 0.18 -0.78
CA GLY A 23 4.01 -0.66 -1.45
C GLY A 23 4.52 -2.09 -1.60
N LEU A 24 3.77 -2.84 -2.39
CA LEU A 24 4.03 -4.25 -2.68
C LEU A 24 4.22 -4.41 -4.18
N GLU A 25 5.09 -5.33 -4.56
CA GLU A 25 5.16 -5.79 -5.93
C GLU A 25 4.58 -7.20 -6.03
N GLU A 26 3.69 -7.40 -6.99
CA GLU A 26 3.04 -8.68 -7.23
C GLU A 26 3.04 -9.01 -8.72
N THR A 27 3.21 -10.28 -9.06
CA THR A 27 3.02 -10.79 -10.41
C THR A 27 1.58 -11.26 -10.59
N LEU A 28 0.89 -10.71 -11.58
CA LEU A 28 -0.47 -11.07 -11.96
C LEU A 28 -0.45 -11.80 -13.31
N THR A 29 -1.23 -12.86 -13.41
CA THR A 29 -1.45 -13.55 -14.70
C THR A 29 -2.78 -13.11 -15.28
N VAL A 30 -2.76 -12.47 -16.45
CA VAL A 30 -3.95 -12.05 -17.21
C VAL A 30 -3.82 -12.66 -18.61
N ASP A 31 -4.84 -13.43 -19.03
CA ASP A 31 -4.86 -14.12 -20.33
C ASP A 31 -3.60 -14.97 -20.61
N GLY A 32 -3.09 -15.65 -19.58
CA GLY A 32 -1.89 -16.49 -19.66
C GLY A 32 -0.56 -15.72 -19.73
N ARG A 33 -0.59 -14.39 -19.70
CA ARG A 33 0.61 -13.53 -19.62
C ARG A 33 0.83 -13.02 -18.21
N GLN A 34 2.09 -12.98 -17.80
CA GLN A 34 2.49 -12.44 -16.50
C GLN A 34 2.82 -10.95 -16.59
N TYR A 35 2.30 -10.19 -15.64
CA TYR A 35 2.51 -8.75 -15.49
C TYR A 35 3.01 -8.48 -14.09
N ARG A 36 4.12 -7.76 -13.98
CA ARG A 36 4.64 -7.30 -12.69
C ARG A 36 3.99 -5.95 -12.38
N MET A 37 3.36 -5.83 -11.22
CA MET A 37 2.62 -4.64 -10.83
C MET A 37 2.97 -4.21 -9.41
N SER A 38 3.26 -2.92 -9.25
CA SER A 38 3.45 -2.29 -7.94
C SER A 38 2.13 -1.73 -7.42
N LYS A 39 1.74 -2.10 -6.20
CA LYS A 39 0.51 -1.68 -5.51
C LYS A 39 0.84 -0.81 -4.31
N PHE A 40 0.28 0.39 -4.29
CA PHE A 40 0.33 1.32 -3.16
C PHE A 40 -1.11 1.70 -2.78
N LEU A 41 -1.67 1.00 -1.80
CA LEU A 41 -3.06 1.16 -1.35
C LEU A 41 -3.13 1.95 -0.03
N SER A 42 -4.31 2.46 0.29
CA SER A 42 -4.59 3.14 1.57
C SER A 42 -3.61 4.28 1.91
N ILE A 43 -3.12 5.00 0.89
CA ILE A 43 -2.30 6.20 1.08
C ILE A 43 -3.21 7.36 1.48
N PRO A 44 -3.01 8.00 2.63
CA PRO A 44 -3.80 9.15 3.02
C PRO A 44 -3.40 10.38 2.20
N PHE A 45 -4.38 11.04 1.60
CA PHE A 45 -4.19 12.29 0.85
C PHE A 45 -4.66 13.53 1.64
N ALA A 46 -5.44 13.33 2.69
CA ALA A 46 -5.97 14.36 3.57
C ALA A 46 -5.91 13.89 5.04
N GLU A 47 -6.04 14.82 5.96
CA GLU A 47 -6.25 14.53 7.38
C GLU A 47 -7.59 13.85 7.63
N SER A 48 -7.71 13.19 8.79
CA SER A 48 -8.92 12.47 9.18
C SER A 48 -10.14 13.40 9.15
N THR A 49 -11.25 12.92 8.58
CA THR A 49 -12.55 13.61 8.55
C THR A 49 -13.36 13.40 9.82
N ALA A 50 -12.79 12.72 10.83
CA ALA A 50 -13.44 12.48 12.11
C ALA A 50 -13.31 13.68 13.07
N GLY A 51 -14.09 13.65 14.15
CA GLY A 51 -14.05 14.66 15.21
C GLY A 51 -14.46 16.04 14.71
N GLU A 52 -13.67 17.05 15.06
CA GLU A 52 -13.90 18.45 14.68
C GLU A 52 -13.85 18.67 13.16
N ASN A 53 -13.13 17.82 12.41
CA ASN A 53 -13.03 17.89 10.95
C ASN A 53 -14.29 17.40 10.22
N ARG A 54 -15.29 16.90 10.95
CA ARG A 54 -16.53 16.40 10.35
C ARG A 54 -17.25 17.54 9.63
N PHE A 55 -17.67 17.28 8.40
CA PHE A 55 -18.37 18.24 7.53
C PHE A 55 -17.53 19.47 7.10
N MET A 56 -16.24 19.53 7.46
CA MET A 56 -15.33 20.56 6.96
C MET A 56 -14.72 20.16 5.61
N LYS A 57 -14.16 21.14 4.90
CA LYS A 57 -13.37 20.87 3.69
C LYS A 57 -12.16 19.97 4.06
N PRO A 58 -11.76 19.02 3.19
CA PRO A 58 -10.59 18.19 3.44
C PRO A 58 -9.33 19.05 3.66
N ILE A 59 -8.62 18.77 4.74
CA ILE A 59 -7.33 19.38 5.03
C ILE A 59 -6.25 18.50 4.41
N PRO A 60 -5.34 19.02 3.55
CA PRO A 60 -4.27 18.22 2.97
C PRO A 60 -3.41 17.53 4.03
N LYS A 61 -2.93 16.34 3.72
CA LYS A 61 -2.16 15.53 4.67
C LYS A 61 -0.81 16.18 4.98
N ALA A 62 -0.47 16.28 6.26
CA ALA A 62 0.86 16.71 6.68
C ALA A 62 1.95 15.69 6.26
N PRO A 63 3.20 16.13 6.04
CA PRO A 63 4.29 15.23 5.67
C PRO A 63 4.48 14.07 6.66
N PHE A 64 4.77 12.89 6.13
CA PHE A 64 5.02 11.68 6.90
C PHE A 64 6.41 11.74 7.56
N SER A 65 6.46 11.38 8.84
CA SER A 65 7.71 11.27 9.60
C SER A 65 8.48 9.97 9.32
N SER A 66 7.80 8.96 8.80
CA SER A 66 8.36 7.67 8.40
C SER A 66 7.63 7.15 7.15
N PRO A 67 8.20 6.19 6.40
CA PRO A 67 7.52 5.65 5.23
C PRO A 67 6.12 5.14 5.59
N TRP A 68 5.10 5.62 4.87
CA TRP A 68 3.73 5.13 5.06
C TRP A 68 3.64 3.70 4.54
N ARG A 69 3.24 2.76 5.41
CA ARG A 69 3.13 1.33 5.08
C ARG A 69 1.71 0.85 5.36
N ILE A 70 1.22 -0.05 4.50
CA ILE A 70 -0.01 -0.77 4.77
C ILE A 70 0.31 -1.93 5.71
N ILE A 71 -0.18 -1.86 6.94
CA ILE A 71 0.08 -2.88 7.96
C ILE A 71 -0.69 -4.19 7.67
N HIS A 72 -1.78 -4.11 6.91
CA HIS A 72 -2.73 -5.22 6.75
C HIS A 72 -2.29 -6.36 5.81
N HIS A 73 -1.36 -6.12 4.87
CA HIS A 73 -0.92 -7.14 3.92
C HIS A 73 0.38 -7.83 4.34
N ILE A 74 1.26 -7.10 5.05
CA ILE A 74 2.55 -7.63 5.52
C ILE A 74 2.34 -8.76 6.55
N MET A 75 1.30 -8.68 7.40
CA MET A 75 1.02 -9.73 8.38
C MET A 75 0.53 -11.05 7.78
N ARG A 76 0.02 -11.06 6.54
CA ARG A 76 -0.48 -12.30 5.91
C ARG A 76 0.67 -13.20 5.43
N LEU A 77 1.86 -12.64 5.24
CA LEU A 77 3.06 -13.34 4.77
C LEU A 77 3.88 -13.96 5.92
N ASN A 78 3.62 -13.57 7.18
CA ASN A 78 4.32 -14.07 8.37
C ASN A 78 3.56 -15.18 9.12
N ARG A 79 2.52 -15.76 8.51
CA ARG A 79 1.87 -16.99 9.02
C ARG A 79 2.11 -18.12 8.04
N SER A 80 3.29 -18.74 8.14
CA SER A 80 3.66 -20.01 7.55
C SER A 80 4.46 -20.81 8.57
#